data_AF-A0A9C8K9F1-F1
#
_entry.id   AF-A0A9C8K9F1-F1
#
_cell.length_a   1.000
_cell.length_b   1.000
_cell.length_c   1.000
_cell.angle_alpha   90.00
_cell.angle_beta   90.00
_cell.angle_gamma   90.00
#
_symmetry.space_group_name_H-M   'P 1'
#
loop_
_entity.id
_entity.type
_entity.pdbx_description
1 polymer ?
#
loop_
_entity_poly.entity_id
_entity_poly.type
_entity_poly.pdbx_seq_one_letter_code
_entity_poly.pdbx_strand_id
1 'polypeptide(L)' 'MAVLMLLMAFTQTLLSQTTVTGTVSDQEGVPLPGATVVVEGTSNGTTTDFDGQYELDLSLIHI' A
#
# COMPACT_ATOMS: atom_id res chain seq x y z
N MET A 1 -25.28 -24.45 -17.90
CA MET A 1 -25.32 -23.14 -17.22
C MET A 1 -24.85 -23.25 -15.78
N ALA A 2 -25.49 -24.06 -14.93
CA ALA A 2 -25.09 -24.23 -13.52
C ALA A 2 -23.65 -24.76 -13.32
N VAL A 3 -23.21 -25.75 -14.12
CA VAL A 3 -21.83 -26.30 -14.02
C VAL A 3 -20.77 -25.26 -14.42
N LEU A 4 -21.08 -24.40 -15.39
CA LEU A 4 -20.19 -23.32 -15.82
C LEU A 4 -20.06 -22.23 -14.74
N MET A 5 -21.17 -21.90 -14.07
CA MET A 5 -21.15 -20.98 -12.91
C MET A 5 -20.35 -21.55 -11.74
N LEU A 6 -20.43 -22.87 -11.51
CA LEU A 6 -19.69 -23.55 -10.43
C LEU A 6 -18.17 -23.55 -10.69
N LEU A 7 -17.73 -23.70 -11.95
CA LEU A 7 -16.32 -23.68 -12.32
C LEU A 7 -15.67 -22.29 -12.14
N MET A 8 -16.41 -21.20 -12.39
CA MET A 8 -15.90 -19.83 -12.19
C MET A 8 -15.80 -19.42 -10.72
N ALA A 9 -16.53 -20.09 -9.82
CA ALA A 9 -16.49 -19.80 -8.39
C ALA A 9 -15.15 -20.22 -7.72
N PHE A 10 -14.41 -21.15 -8.32
CA PHE A 10 -13.13 -21.66 -7.79
C PHE A 10 -11.91 -20.80 -8.13
N THR A 11 -12.03 -19.82 -9.03
CA THR A 11 -10.88 -18.99 -9.48
C THR A 11 -10.78 -17.65 -8.77
N GLN A 12 -11.48 -17.44 -7.65
CA GLN A 12 -11.39 -16.20 -6.89
C GLN A 12 -10.17 -16.20 -5.97
N THR A 13 -8.99 -16.05 -6.55
CA THR A 13 -7.80 -15.66 -5.78
C THR A 13 -7.94 -14.18 -5.45
N LEU A 14 -8.36 -13.86 -4.22
CA LEU A 14 -8.27 -12.49 -3.70
C LEU A 14 -6.79 -12.13 -3.54
N LEU A 15 -6.24 -11.38 -4.50
CA LEU A 15 -4.99 -10.66 -4.29
C LEU A 15 -5.31 -9.46 -3.40
N SER A 16 -5.11 -9.60 -2.09
CA SER A 16 -5.20 -8.48 -1.16
C SER A 16 -3.94 -7.64 -1.29
N GLN A 17 -3.98 -6.59 -2.12
CA GLN A 17 -2.94 -5.56 -2.11
C GLN A 17 -2.99 -4.85 -0.77
N THR A 18 -1.88 -4.87 -0.03
CA THR A 18 -1.79 -4.17 1.25
C THR A 18 -1.25 -2.78 0.97
N THR A 19 -2.14 -1.79 0.96
CA THR A 19 -1.76 -0.39 0.88
C THR A 19 -1.68 0.20 2.28
N VAL A 20 -0.54 0.81 2.63
CA VAL A 20 -0.36 1.57 3.87
C VAL A 20 -0.41 3.04 3.55
N THR A 21 -1.26 3.78 4.27
CA THR A 21 -1.36 5.23 4.17
C THR A 21 -1.04 5.88 5.51
N GLY A 22 -0.55 7.10 5.45
CA GLY A 22 -0.29 7.88 6.65
C GLY A 22 0.19 9.29 6.32
N THR A 23 0.48 10.06 7.37
CA THR A 23 1.03 11.41 7.29
C THR A 23 2.40 11.42 7.97
N VAL A 24 3.39 12.05 7.35
CA VAL A 24 4.68 12.33 7.97
C VAL A 24 4.65 13.76 8.48
N SER A 25 4.95 13.94 9.76
CA SER A 25 4.98 15.24 10.43
C SER A 25 6.23 15.39 11.28
N ASP A 26 6.63 16.63 11.55
CA ASP A 26 7.70 16.94 12.50
C ASP A 26 7.25 16.87 13.97
N GLN A 27 8.13 17.29 14.89
CA GLN A 27 7.87 17.28 16.34
C GLN A 27 6.77 18.27 16.77
N GLU A 28 6.48 19.29 15.95
CA GLU A 28 5.46 20.29 16.20
C GLU A 28 4.12 19.92 15.52
N GLY A 29 4.08 18.80 14.80
CA GLY A 29 2.92 18.30 14.07
C GLY A 29 2.75 18.93 12.68
N VAL A 30 3.76 19.64 12.17
CA VAL A 30 3.72 20.23 10.83
C VAL A 30 3.98 19.12 9.81
N PRO A 31 3.13 18.95 8.78
CA PRO A 31 3.34 17.94 7.74
C PRO A 31 4.62 18.18 6.95
N LEU A 32 5.30 17.10 6.58
CA LEU A 32 6.58 17.13 5.88
C LEU A 32 6.40 16.69 4.42
N PRO A 33 6.31 17.63 3.47
CA PRO A 33 6.26 17.32 2.05
C PRO A 33 7.64 16.88 1.52
N GLY A 34 7.65 15.93 0.58
CA GLY A 34 8.89 15.41 0.01
C GLY A 34 9.67 14.47 0.93
N ALA A 35 9.11 14.07 2.07
CA ALA A 35 9.69 13.08 2.95
C ALA A 35 9.66 11.70 2.27
N THR A 36 10.77 10.97 2.37
CA THR A 36 10.90 9.63 1.79
C THR A 36 10.51 8.58 2.82
N VAL A 37 9.54 7.72 2.48
CA VAL A 37 9.06 6.60 3.31
C VAL A 37 9.48 5.30 2.64
N VAL A 38 10.26 4.46 3.34
CA VAL A 38 10.79 3.20 2.81
C VAL A 38 10.46 2.07 3.79
N VAL A 39 10.10 0.91 3.26
CA VAL A 39 9.91 -0.28 4.09
C VAL A 39 11.26 -0.87 4.44
N GLU A 40 11.51 -1.03 5.73
CA GLU A 40 12.76 -1.56 6.26
C GLU A 40 13.11 -2.90 5.61
N GLY A 41 14.39 -3.05 5.21
CA GLY A 41 14.88 -4.26 4.55
C GLY A 41 14.49 -4.40 3.07
N THR A 42 13.80 -3.42 2.48
CA THR A 42 13.42 -3.45 1.05
C THR A 42 13.88 -2.19 0.32
N SER A 43 13.77 -2.20 -1.01
CA SER A 43 13.93 -1.00 -1.85
C SER A 43 12.58 -0.37 -2.20
N ASN A 44 11.49 -0.82 -1.58
CA ASN A 44 10.16 -0.31 -1.84
C ASN A 44 9.88 0.90 -0.95
N GLY A 45 9.52 2.01 -1.58
CA GLY A 45 9.28 3.26 -0.89
C GLY A 45 8.50 4.23 -1.74
N THR A 46 8.03 5.29 -1.09
CA THR A 46 7.23 6.36 -1.68
C THR A 46 7.68 7.70 -1.11
N THR A 47 7.20 8.79 -1.69
CA THR A 47 7.48 10.16 -1.22
C THR A 47 6.17 10.82 -0.83
N THR A 48 6.17 11.59 0.25
CA THR A 48 4.97 12.32 0.68
C THR A 48 4.60 13.45 -0.27
N ASP A 49 3.30 13.73 -0.36
CA ASP A 49 2.74 14.84 -1.12
C ASP A 49 2.86 16.19 -0.38
N PHE A 50 2.19 17.23 -0.89
CA PHE A 50 2.22 18.59 -0.32
C PHE A 50 1.64 18.68 1.09
N ASP A 51 0.74 17.77 1.46
CA ASP A 51 0.10 17.71 2.77
C ASP A 51 0.81 16.70 3.70
N GLY A 52 1.98 16.19 3.30
CA GLY A 52 2.76 15.20 4.04
C GLY A 52 2.14 13.80 4.00
N GLN A 53 1.13 13.57 3.17
CA GLN A 53 0.47 12.27 3.04
C GLN A 53 1.27 11.34 2.15
N TYR A 54 1.31 10.06 2.50
CA TYR A 54 1.87 9.01 1.66
C TYR A 54 0.90 7.86 1.47
N GLU A 55 1.06 7.19 0.35
CA GLU A 55 0.43 5.91 0.03
C GLU A 55 1.54 4.96 -0.45
N LEU A 56 1.66 3.80 0.20
CA LEU A 56 2.70 2.81 -0.07
C LEU A 56 2.08 1.43 -0.29
N ASP A 57 2.24 0.92 -1.49
CA ASP A 57 1.81 -0.43 -1.87
C ASP A 57 2.86 -1.45 -1.39
N LEU A 58 2.43 -2.43 -0.59
CA LEU A 58 3.26 -3.52 -0.07
C LEU A 58 3.05 -4.85 -0.80
N SER A 59 2.42 -4.85 -1.98
CA SER A 59 2.03 -6.08 -2.68
C SER A 59 3.21 -6.99 -3.04
N LEU A 60 4.43 -6.45 -3.09
CA LEU A 60 5.67 -7.18 -3.38
C LEU A 60 6.47 -7.60 -2.13
N ILE A 61 5.99 -7.24 -0.94
CA ILE A 61 6.66 -7.52 0.33
C ILE A 61 5.94 -8.68 1.01
N HIS A 62 6.61 -9.82 1.10
CA HIS A 62 6.16 -10.91 1.96
C HIS A 62 6.44 -10.52 3.41
N ILE A 63 5.42 -10.02 4.10
CA ILE A 63 5.38 -9.86 5.56
C ILE A 63 5.18 -11.21 6.25
#